data_AF-A0A4Y1YQI7-F1
#
_entry.id   AF-A0A4Y1YQI7-F1
#
_cell.length_a   1.000
_cell.length_b   1.000
_cell.length_c   1.000
_cell.angle_alpha   90.00
_cell.angle_beta   90.00
_cell.angle_gamma   90.00
#
_symmetry.space_group_name_H-M   'P 1'
#
loop_
_entity.id
_entity.type
_entity.pdbx_description
1 polymer ?
#
loop_
_entity_poly.entity_id
_entity_poly.type
_entity_poly.pdbx_seq_one_letter_code
_entity_poly.pdbx_strand_id
1 'polypeptide(L)' 'MYIVKRLDEFDKWLGSLKDRPTRIRLIRRLDKARQGLLGDVKYVGEGVFEMREFFGSGWRIIIFTEVVVLF' A
#
# COMPACT_ATOMS: atom_id res chain seq x y z
N MET A 1 -13.19 3.25 -7.65
CA MET A 1 -12.42 2.07 -8.10
C MET A 1 -11.09 2.59 -8.61
N TYR A 2 -9.97 2.03 -8.14
CA TYR A 2 -8.62 2.49 -8.45
C TYR A 2 -7.81 1.41 -9.16
N ILE A 3 -6.93 1.83 -10.07
CA ILE A 3 -5.93 0.94 -10.65
C ILE A 3 -4.75 0.89 -9.68
N VAL A 4 -4.38 -0.32 -9.25
CA VAL A 4 -3.18 -0.55 -8.44
C VAL A 4 -2.11 -1.13 -9.35
N LYS A 5 -0.99 -0.43 -9.48
CA LYS A 5 0.22 -0.90 -10.16
C LYS A 5 1.29 -1.15 -9.09
N ARG A 6 1.92 -2.32 -9.16
CA ARG A 6 2.98 -2.70 -8.23
C ARG A 6 4.31 -2.66 -8.97
N LEU A 7 5.33 -2.14 -8.30
CA LEU A 7 6.70 -2.22 -8.78
C LEU A 7 7.26 -3.61 -8.50
N ASP A 8 8.23 -4.04 -9.32
CA ASP A 8 8.89 -5.32 -9.13
C ASP A 8 9.67 -5.35 -7.81
N GLU A 9 10.24 -4.20 -7.40
CA GLU A 9 10.90 -4.00 -6.12
C GLU A 9 9.94 -4.21 -4.95
N PHE A 10 8.70 -3.71 -5.07
CA PHE A 10 7.67 -3.92 -4.06
C PHE A 10 7.32 -5.40 -3.94
N ASP A 11 7.13 -6.11 -5.06
CA ASP A 11 6.81 -7.54 -5.03
C ASP A 11 7.96 -8.39 -4.46
N LYS A 12 9.21 -8.05 -4.78
CA LYS A 12 10.41 -8.66 -4.16
C LYS A 12 10.46 -8.40 -2.66
N TRP A 13 10.25 -7.15 -2.24
CA TRP A 13 10.23 -6.76 -0.83
C TRP A 13 9.11 -7.48 -0.06
N LEU A 14 7.89 -7.47 -0.58
CA LEU A 14 6.74 -8.15 0.01
C LEU A 14 6.99 -9.66 0.12
N GLY A 15 7.66 -10.26 -0.87
CA GLY A 15 8.07 -11.66 -0.87
C GLY A 15 9.12 -12.00 0.21
N SER A 16 10.00 -11.03 0.53
CA SER A 16 11.06 -11.18 1.54
C SER A 16 10.54 -11.12 2.99
N LEU A 17 9.32 -10.63 3.21
CA LEU A 17 8.71 -10.60 4.55
C LEU A 17 8.45 -12.01 5.08
N LYS A 18 9.18 -12.38 6.15
CA LYS A 18 9.00 -13.67 6.85
C LYS A 18 7.66 -13.75 7.60
N ASP A 19 7.14 -12.61 8.03
CA ASP A 19 5.86 -12.51 8.73
C ASP A 19 4.67 -12.67 7.76
N ARG A 20 4.13 -13.89 7.71
CA ARG A 20 2.99 -14.25 6.86
C ARG A 20 1.71 -13.46 7.20
N PRO A 21 1.29 -13.33 8.48
CA PRO A 21 0.20 -12.42 8.85
C PRO A 21 0.35 -11.01 8.31
N THR A 22 1.52 -10.38 8.44
CA THR A 22 1.75 -9.01 7.92
C THR A 22 1.59 -8.96 6.41
N ARG A 23 2.20 -9.88 5.67
CA ARG A 23 2.08 -9.96 4.20
C ARG A 23 0.62 -10.09 3.76
N ILE A 24 -0.19 -10.93 4.42
CA ILE A 24 -1.61 -11.08 4.09
C ILE A 24 -2.38 -9.78 4.34
N ARG A 25 -2.10 -9.06 5.44
CA ARG A 25 -2.74 -7.78 5.74
C ARG A 25 -2.42 -6.72 4.68
N LEU A 26 -1.16 -6.63 4.26
CA LEU A 26 -0.73 -5.71 3.21
C LEU A 26 -1.43 -6.01 1.88
N ILE A 27 -1.47 -7.28 1.44
CA ILE A 27 -2.18 -7.68 0.21
C ILE A 27 -3.66 -7.32 0.28
N ARG A 28 -4.34 -7.66 1.39
CA ARG A 28 -5.76 -7.32 1.58
C ARG A 28 -6.00 -5.81 1.58
N ARG A 29 -5.04 -5.01 2.06
CA ARG A 29 -5.13 -3.56 2.02
C ARG A 29 -5.09 -3.04 0.59
N LEU A 30 -4.25 -3.62 -0.27
CA LEU A 30 -4.23 -3.30 -1.70
C LEU A 30 -5.54 -3.65 -2.38
N ASP A 31 -6.12 -4.82 -2.08
CA ASP A 31 -7.41 -5.23 -2.66
C ASP A 31 -8.54 -4.24 -2.26
N LYS A 32 -8.54 -3.79 -1.01
CA LYS A 32 -9.44 -2.72 -0.55
C LYS A 32 -9.20 -1.41 -1.29
N ALA A 33 -7.93 -1.03 -1.48
CA ALA A 33 -7.58 0.17 -2.23
C ALA A 33 -8.10 0.11 -3.68
N ARG A 34 -8.00 -1.04 -4.37
CA ARG A 34 -8.59 -1.25 -5.71
C ARG A 34 -10.09 -0.96 -5.72
N GLN A 35 -10.79 -1.33 -4.66
CA GLN A 35 -12.24 -1.14 -4.52
C GLN A 35 -12.63 0.30 -4.14
N GLY A 36 -11.68 1.19 -3.86
CA GLY A 36 -11.96 2.55 -3.39
C GLY A 36 -11.87 2.73 -1.88
N LEU A 37 -11.58 1.67 -1.14
CA LEU A 37 -11.50 1.67 0.32
C LEU A 37 -10.06 1.94 0.77
N LEU A 38 -9.64 3.20 0.64
CA LEU A 38 -8.26 3.60 0.94
C LEU A 38 -7.97 3.67 2.44
N GLY A 39 -8.99 3.91 3.27
CA GLY A 39 -8.82 4.05 4.72
C GLY A 39 -8.15 5.37 5.07
N ASP A 40 -7.11 5.32 5.89
CA ASP A 40 -6.39 6.51 6.33
C ASP A 40 -5.29 6.89 5.34
N VAL A 41 -5.54 7.97 4.60
CA VAL A 41 -4.65 8.50 3.57
C VAL A 41 -4.30 9.94 3.89
N LYS A 42 -3.00 10.25 3.82
CA LYS A 42 -2.46 11.59 4.02
C LYS A 42 -1.78 12.07 2.75
N TYR A 43 -2.13 13.25 2.27
CA TYR A 43 -1.37 13.93 1.22
C TYR A 43 -0.02 14.39 1.79
N VAL A 44 1.08 14.06 1.10
CA VAL A 44 2.44 14.42 1.54
C VAL A 44 3.16 15.39 0.60
N GLY A 45 2.50 15.84 -0.48
CA GLY A 45 3.06 16.77 -1.45
C GLY A 45 3.28 16.12 -2.82
N GLU A 46 3.45 16.93 -3.86
CA GLU A 46 3.87 16.48 -5.20
C GLU A 46 3.00 15.36 -5.84
N GLY A 47 1.70 15.35 -5.53
CA GLY A 47 0.80 14.29 -6.00
C GLY A 47 0.99 12.93 -5.32
N VAL A 48 1.75 12.90 -4.23
CA VAL A 48 2.05 11.71 -3.43
C VAL A 48 1.14 11.66 -2.20
N PHE A 49 0.64 10.46 -1.92
CA PHE A 49 -0.15 10.18 -0.74
C PHE A 49 0.42 8.99 0.03
N GLU A 50 0.33 9.04 1.35
CA GLU A 50 0.66 7.93 2.25
C GLU A 50 -0.62 7.29 2.77
N MET A 51 -0.80 6.00 2.51
CA MET A 51 -1.79 5.17 3.17
C MET A 51 -1.17 4.52 4.40
N ARG A 52 -1.76 4.75 5.58
CA ARG A 52 -1.17 4.40 6.86
C ARG A 52 -1.87 3.22 7.50
N GLU A 53 -1.07 2.25 7.93
CA GLU A 53 -1.51 1.07 8.66
C GLU A 53 -1.04 1.10 10.11
N PHE A 54 -2.00 1.12 11.04
CA PHE A 54 -1.74 1.15 12.48
C PHE A 54 -1.68 -0.26 13.08
N PHE A 55 -0.84 -1.13 12.52
CA PHE A 55 -0.55 -2.45 13.08
C PHE A 55 0.93 -2.79 12.98
N GLY A 56 1.42 -3.68 13.86
CA GLY A 56 2.83 -4.05 13.92
C GLY A 56 3.71 -2.82 14.15
N SER A 57 4.76 -2.68 13.34
CA SER A 57 5.70 -1.54 13.40
C SER A 57 5.16 -0.23 12.82
N GLY A 58 3.92 -0.21 12.31
CA GLY A 58 3.35 0.91 11.57
C GLY A 58 3.82 0.91 10.12
N TRP A 59 2.97 0.41 9.22
CA TRP A 59 3.29 0.30 7.79
C TRP A 59 2.76 1.51 7.01
N ARG A 60 3.48 1.91 5.98
CA ARG A 60 3.07 2.97 5.05
C ARG A 60 3.14 2.44 3.63
N ILE A 61 2.08 2.69 2.89
CA ILE A 61 2.00 2.43 1.46
C ILE A 61 2.01 3.80 0.78
N ILE A 62 3.00 4.03 -0.07
CA ILE A 62 3.04 5.25 -0.89
C ILE A 62 2.07 5.09 -2.08
N ILE A 63 1.51 6.18 -2.57
CA ILE A 63 0.54 6.25 -3.67
C ILE A 63 0.89 7.48 -4.52
N PHE A 64 0.77 7.38 -5.85
CA PHE A 64 0.98 8.50 -6.78
C PHE A 64 -0.29 8.77 -7.56
N THR A 65 -0.92 9.93 -7.36
CA THR A 65 -2.13 10.34 -8.10
C THR A 65 -3.26 9.27 -8.09
N GLU A 66 -4.16 9.25 -9.09
CA GLU A 66 -5.28 8.30 -9.27
C GLU A 66 -4.85 6.82 -9.42
N VAL A 67 -3.55 6.53 -9.28
CA VAL A 67 -2.96 5.18 -9.39
C VAL A 67 -2.18 4.86 -8.12
N VAL A 68 -2.53 3.75 -7.47
CA VAL A 68 -1.75 3.29 -6.31
C VAL A 68 -0.45 2.69 -6.82
N VAL A 69 0.69 3.31 -6.47
CA VAL A 69 2.05 2.86 -6.81
C VAL A 69 2.82 2.62 -5.53
N LEU A 70 3.21 1.38 -5.29
CA LEU A 70 3.81 0.94 -4.03
C LEU A 70 5.34 0.98 -4.13
N PHE A 71 5.97 1.63 -3.15
CA PHE A 71 7.42 1.57 -2.88
C PHE A 71 7.71 0.71 -1.64
#